data_AF-A0A2V9BLB8-F1
#
_entry.id   AF-A0A2V9BLB8-F1
#
_cell.length_a   1.000
_cell.length_b   1.000
_cell.length_c   1.000
_cell.angle_alpha   90.00
_cell.angle_beta   90.00
_cell.angle_gamma   90.00
#
_symmetry.space_group_name_H-M   'P 1'
#
loop_
_entity.id
_entity.type
_entity.pdbx_description
1 polymer ?
#
loop_
_entity_poly.entity_id
_entity_poly.type
_entity_poly.pdbx_seq_one_letter_code
_entity_poly.pdbx_strand_id
1 'polypeptide(L)'
;FRFTASGEIETIDRATAGYGKVAVLDELQTTLQIGPDQIIYVGDGSSDIHVMLHVNVRDGFTIAVSETKDVTQIAKRTVLSANSLAILVPILEKIVGWERPRIREFFESYGFLIQGWDKVRTDWLTLRPAKREWSAGRRRRLTTVSQVFRNRGLRDSSSAMPQTSGPGRGMQTFRLAISFQH
;
A
#
# COMPACT_ATOMS: atom_id res chain seq x y z
N PHE A 1 8.61 14.34 -19.63
CA PHE A 1 7.73 14.54 -20.80
C PHE A 1 7.77 16.02 -21.11
N ARG A 2 7.91 16.35 -22.38
CA ARG A 2 7.75 17.69 -22.93
C ARG A 2 6.40 17.76 -23.60
N PHE A 3 5.71 18.87 -23.41
CA PHE A 3 4.40 19.10 -23.97
C PHE A 3 4.46 20.27 -24.96
N THR A 4 3.69 20.18 -26.03
CA THR A 4 3.50 21.28 -26.99
C THR A 4 2.73 22.43 -26.31
N ALA A 5 2.69 23.59 -26.96
CA ALA A 5 1.88 24.72 -26.51
C ALA A 5 0.36 24.40 -26.44
N SER A 6 -0.11 23.38 -27.17
CA SER A 6 -1.49 22.88 -27.12
C SER A 6 -1.74 21.85 -26.01
N GLY A 7 -0.70 21.45 -25.25
CA GLY A 7 -0.79 20.46 -24.19
C GLY A 7 -0.71 19.01 -24.66
N GLU A 8 -0.39 18.77 -25.94
CA GLU A 8 -0.11 17.44 -26.46
C GLU A 8 1.29 17.00 -26.04
N ILE A 9 1.51 15.69 -25.90
CA ILE A 9 2.83 15.16 -25.56
C ILE A 9 3.74 15.29 -26.81
N GLU A 10 4.72 16.18 -26.74
CA GLU A 10 5.69 16.42 -27.81
C GLU A 10 6.81 15.36 -27.79
N THR A 11 7.32 15.06 -26.60
CA THR A 11 8.45 14.12 -26.45
C THR A 11 8.49 13.50 -25.07
N ILE A 12 8.98 12.26 -24.99
CA ILE A 12 9.26 11.60 -23.72
C ILE A 12 10.74 11.82 -23.39
N ASP A 13 11.07 12.86 -22.61
CA ASP A 13 12.48 13.12 -22.23
C ASP A 13 13.11 11.97 -21.42
N ARG A 14 12.28 11.20 -20.70
CA ARG A 14 12.68 10.02 -19.92
C ARG A 14 11.52 9.03 -19.84
N ALA A 15 11.72 7.84 -20.36
CA ALA A 15 10.88 6.67 -20.12
C ALA A 15 11.69 5.70 -19.25
N THR A 16 11.55 5.78 -17.93
CA THR A 16 12.26 4.85 -17.06
C THR A 16 11.43 3.60 -16.84
N ALA A 17 11.78 2.52 -17.54
CA ALA A 17 11.43 1.18 -17.11
C ALA A 17 12.36 0.78 -15.95
N GLY A 18 11.81 0.31 -14.83
CA GLY A 18 12.60 -0.14 -13.68
C GLY A 18 13.25 1.00 -12.87
N TYR A 19 14.58 0.95 -12.72
CA TYR A 19 15.44 1.71 -11.76
C TYR A 19 15.35 3.25 -11.78
N GLY A 20 14.53 3.86 -12.63
CA GLY A 20 14.44 5.33 -12.74
C GLY A 20 14.05 6.04 -11.46
N LYS A 21 13.11 5.47 -10.70
CA LYS A 21 12.71 6.03 -9.40
C LYS A 21 13.87 6.01 -8.39
N VAL A 22 14.74 5.01 -8.46
CA VAL A 22 15.96 4.93 -7.63
C VAL A 22 16.95 6.02 -8.02
N ALA A 23 17.19 6.21 -9.32
CA ALA A 23 18.10 7.25 -9.80
C ALA A 23 17.63 8.65 -9.39
N VAL A 24 16.33 8.93 -9.49
CA VAL A 24 15.74 10.21 -9.03
C VAL A 24 15.85 10.36 -7.52
N LEU A 25 15.64 9.28 -6.75
CA LEU A 25 15.81 9.30 -5.30
C LEU A 25 17.27 9.61 -4.90
N ASP A 26 18.25 8.95 -5.51
CA ASP A 26 19.68 9.18 -5.27
C ASP A 26 20.08 10.63 -5.63
N GLU A 27 19.55 11.17 -6.73
CA GLU A 27 19.75 12.55 -7.15
C GLU A 27 19.17 13.55 -6.14
N LEU A 28 17.94 13.34 -5.67
CA LEU A 28 17.30 14.16 -4.64
C LEU A 28 18.05 14.07 -3.31
N GLN A 29 18.47 12.86 -2.90
CA GLN A 29 19.24 12.66 -1.69
C GLN A 29 20.55 13.45 -1.73
N THR A 30 21.27 13.37 -2.86
CA THR A 30 22.52 14.09 -3.08
C THR A 30 22.30 15.60 -3.06
N THR A 31 21.27 16.08 -3.76
CA THR A 31 20.94 17.51 -3.86
C THR A 31 20.56 18.12 -2.52
N LEU A 32 19.81 17.37 -1.71
CA LEU A 32 19.34 17.83 -0.40
C LEU A 32 20.32 17.50 0.75
N GLN A 33 21.41 16.78 0.47
CA GLN A 33 22.40 16.31 1.44
C GLN A 33 21.77 15.55 2.62
N ILE A 34 20.78 14.71 2.33
CA ILE A 34 20.03 13.94 3.33
C ILE A 34 20.71 12.59 3.56
N GLY A 35 20.81 12.18 4.84
CA GLY A 35 21.28 10.84 5.20
C GLY A 35 20.34 9.77 4.66
N PRO A 36 20.83 8.65 4.13
CA PRO A 36 19.94 7.64 3.51
C PRO A 36 18.97 7.00 4.52
N ASP A 37 19.33 6.99 5.80
CA ASP A 37 18.52 6.56 6.95
C ASP A 37 17.38 7.53 7.28
N GLN A 38 17.45 8.76 6.78
CA GLN A 38 16.44 9.81 6.96
C GLN A 38 15.39 9.82 5.84
N ILE A 39 15.43 8.85 4.93
CA ILE A 39 14.49 8.75 3.82
C ILE A 39 13.21 8.03 4.28
N ILE A 40 12.06 8.68 4.08
CA ILE A 40 10.75 8.03 4.15
C ILE A 40 10.22 7.88 2.73
N TYR A 41 9.97 6.64 2.29
CA TYR A 41 9.46 6.34 0.96
C TYR A 41 8.07 5.72 1.04
N VAL A 42 7.14 6.21 0.22
CA VAL A 42 5.77 5.70 0.12
C VAL A 42 5.57 5.13 -1.28
N GLY A 43 5.02 3.92 -1.37
CA GLY A 43 4.75 3.26 -2.65
C GLY A 43 3.47 2.46 -2.65
N ASP A 44 2.88 2.27 -3.82
CA ASP A 44 1.56 1.66 -4.01
C ASP A 44 1.60 0.47 -4.98
N GLY A 45 2.62 0.39 -5.84
CA GLY A 45 2.66 -0.61 -6.91
C GLY A 45 3.98 -1.37 -7.01
N SER A 46 3.98 -2.38 -7.88
CA SER A 46 5.18 -3.18 -8.16
C SER A 46 6.34 -2.34 -8.69
N SER A 47 6.06 -1.20 -9.33
CA SER A 47 7.08 -0.24 -9.77
C SER A 47 7.91 0.35 -8.62
N ASP A 48 7.40 0.32 -7.39
CA ASP A 48 8.05 0.86 -6.19
C ASP A 48 8.97 -0.14 -5.50
N ILE A 49 8.87 -1.42 -5.85
CA ILE A 49 9.60 -2.52 -5.18
C ILE A 49 11.10 -2.25 -5.15
N HIS A 50 11.70 -1.89 -6.28
CA HIS A 50 13.14 -1.63 -6.35
C HIS A 50 13.56 -0.43 -5.49
N VAL A 51 12.70 0.59 -5.37
CA VAL A 51 12.97 1.77 -4.55
C VAL A 51 12.84 1.43 -3.07
N MET A 52 11.81 0.67 -2.70
CA MET A 52 11.62 0.24 -1.31
C MET A 52 12.75 -0.66 -0.83
N LEU A 53 13.21 -1.60 -1.66
CA LEU A 53 14.39 -2.41 -1.35
C LEU A 53 15.64 -1.54 -1.18
N HIS A 54 15.85 -0.60 -2.10
CA HIS A 54 16.97 0.33 -2.04
C HIS A 54 16.96 1.18 -0.75
N VAL A 55 15.80 1.71 -0.35
CA VAL A 55 15.63 2.48 0.89
C VAL A 55 15.83 1.60 2.13
N ASN A 56 15.26 0.40 2.14
CA ASN A 56 15.35 -0.52 3.28
C ASN A 56 16.78 -0.97 3.56
N VAL A 57 17.60 -1.22 2.52
CA VAL A 57 19.01 -1.62 2.67
C VAL A 57 19.85 -0.53 3.33
N ARG A 58 19.40 0.73 3.28
CA ARG A 58 20.08 1.89 3.88
C ARG A 58 19.33 2.44 5.09
N ASP A 59 18.58 1.58 5.77
CA ASP A 59 17.83 1.86 7.01
C ASP A 59 16.67 2.88 6.92
N GLY A 60 16.39 3.45 5.76
CA GLY A 60 15.23 4.33 5.56
C GLY A 60 13.87 3.64 5.81
N PHE A 61 12.80 4.43 5.91
CA PHE A 61 11.48 3.97 6.32
C PHE A 61 10.50 3.87 5.13
N THR A 62 9.99 2.67 4.87
CA THR A 62 9.08 2.42 3.74
C THR A 62 7.64 2.20 4.19
N ILE A 63 6.69 2.81 3.49
CA ILE A 63 5.25 2.70 3.73
C ILE A 63 4.56 2.24 2.43
N ALA A 64 3.87 1.10 2.49
CA ALA A 64 2.95 0.67 1.45
C ALA A 64 1.57 1.30 1.67
N VAL A 65 0.93 1.78 0.61
CA VAL A 65 -0.45 2.32 0.65
C VAL A 65 -1.45 1.51 -0.18
N SER A 66 -1.11 0.25 -0.47
CA SER A 66 -1.93 -0.68 -1.22
C SER A 66 -1.94 -2.07 -0.58
N GLU A 67 -2.85 -2.93 -1.04
CA GLU A 67 -2.94 -4.34 -0.62
C GLU A 67 -2.06 -5.27 -1.46
N THR A 68 -1.29 -4.75 -2.41
CA THR A 68 -0.45 -5.55 -3.29
C THR A 68 0.59 -6.32 -2.48
N LYS A 69 0.46 -7.65 -2.47
CA LYS A 69 1.26 -8.56 -1.60
C LYS A 69 2.75 -8.27 -1.68
N ASP A 70 3.31 -8.18 -2.88
CA ASP A 70 4.74 -7.98 -3.08
C ASP A 70 5.24 -6.65 -2.48
N VAL A 71 4.41 -5.59 -2.55
CA VAL A 71 4.74 -4.27 -1.97
C VAL A 71 4.62 -4.31 -0.45
N THR A 72 3.53 -4.89 0.06
CA THR A 72 3.27 -4.96 1.51
C THR A 72 4.28 -5.83 2.27
N GLN A 73 4.86 -6.86 1.63
CA GLN A 73 5.90 -7.70 2.22
C GLN A 73 7.26 -7.01 2.35
N ILE A 74 7.53 -6.01 1.50
CA ILE A 74 8.80 -5.27 1.49
C ILE A 74 8.70 -4.04 2.38
N ALA A 75 7.56 -3.37 2.44
CA ALA A 75 7.41 -2.16 3.24
C ALA A 75 7.51 -2.42 4.76
N LYS A 76 8.15 -1.50 5.50
CA LYS A 76 8.22 -1.55 6.97
C LYS A 76 6.84 -1.34 7.62
N ARG A 77 5.94 -0.60 6.96
CA ARG A 77 4.53 -0.41 7.34
C ARG A 77 3.62 -0.44 6.14
N THR A 78 2.37 -0.84 6.35
CA THR A 78 1.30 -0.74 5.37
C THR A 78 0.17 0.08 5.96
N VAL A 79 -0.36 1.04 5.20
CA VAL A 79 -1.50 1.86 5.56
C VAL A 79 -2.56 1.69 4.49
N LEU A 80 -3.68 1.08 4.87
CA LEU A 80 -4.86 0.99 4.02
C LEU A 80 -5.87 2.02 4.52
N SER A 81 -6.10 3.06 3.72
CA SER A 81 -7.01 4.16 4.09
C SER A 81 -7.56 4.82 2.85
N ALA A 82 -8.81 5.27 2.92
CA ALA A 82 -9.41 6.15 1.91
C ALA A 82 -8.87 7.58 1.99
N ASN A 83 -8.18 7.95 3.08
CA ASN A 83 -7.59 9.26 3.30
C ASN A 83 -6.06 9.18 3.26
N SER A 84 -5.44 9.96 2.36
CA SER A 84 -3.99 10.04 2.18
C SER A 84 -3.24 10.54 3.42
N LEU A 85 -3.87 11.33 4.29
CA LEU A 85 -3.24 11.80 5.54
C LEU A 85 -2.94 10.66 6.52
N ALA A 86 -3.57 9.48 6.35
CA ALA A 86 -3.29 8.32 7.18
C ALA A 86 -1.83 7.85 7.09
N ILE A 87 -1.08 8.22 6.05
CA ILE A 87 0.37 7.93 5.95
C ILE A 87 1.18 8.60 7.06
N LEU A 88 0.67 9.69 7.66
CA LEU A 88 1.34 10.37 8.76
C LEU A 88 1.29 9.55 10.05
N VAL A 89 0.27 8.71 10.22
CA VAL A 89 0.10 7.89 11.43
C VAL A 89 1.34 7.01 11.72
N PRO A 90 1.84 6.17 10.79
CA PRO A 90 3.06 5.39 11.04
C PRO A 90 4.31 6.26 11.19
N ILE A 91 4.37 7.45 10.59
CA ILE A 91 5.52 8.37 10.73
C ILE A 91 5.54 8.95 12.15
N LEU A 92 4.42 9.51 12.60
CA LEU A 92 4.28 10.05 13.96
C LEU A 92 4.52 8.96 15.02
N GLU A 93 4.03 7.75 14.79
CA GLU A 93 4.22 6.64 15.72
C GLU A 93 5.66 6.12 15.75
N LYS A 94 6.29 5.89 14.59
CA LYS A 94 7.57 5.18 14.52
C LYS A 94 8.80 6.07 14.46
N ILE A 95 8.70 7.23 13.83
CA ILE A 95 9.81 8.16 13.68
C ILE A 95 9.78 9.18 14.82
N VAL A 96 8.62 9.78 15.06
CA VAL A 96 8.48 10.79 16.13
C VAL A 96 8.26 10.15 17.50
N GLY A 97 7.80 8.89 17.56
CA GLY A 97 7.62 8.16 18.81
C GLY A 97 6.35 8.55 19.58
N TRP A 98 5.36 9.14 18.92
CA TRP A 98 4.11 9.52 19.58
C TRP A 98 3.23 8.31 19.86
N GLU A 99 2.62 8.33 21.03
CA GLU A 99 1.60 7.35 21.40
C GLU A 99 0.27 7.64 20.71
N ARG A 100 -0.57 6.60 20.61
CA ARG A 100 -1.85 6.68 19.89
C ARG A 100 -2.78 7.81 20.36
N PRO A 101 -2.94 8.10 21.67
CA PRO A 101 -3.82 9.18 22.12
C PRO A 101 -3.36 10.54 21.56
N ARG A 102 -2.07 10.85 21.65
CA ARG A 102 -1.48 12.08 21.12
C ARG A 102 -1.67 12.22 19.61
N ILE A 103 -1.52 11.11 18.86
CA ILE A 103 -1.76 11.12 17.42
C ILE A 103 -3.23 11.42 17.13
N ARG A 104 -4.17 10.83 17.89
CA ARG A 104 -5.61 11.11 17.73
C ARG A 104 -5.91 12.58 17.98
N GLU A 105 -5.45 13.13 19.10
CA GLU A 105 -5.62 14.55 19.45
C GLU A 105 -5.05 15.47 18.37
N PHE A 106 -3.89 15.13 17.81
CA PHE A 106 -3.30 15.87 16.70
C PHE A 106 -4.23 15.89 15.49
N PHE A 107 -4.68 14.74 15.00
CA PHE A 107 -5.60 14.69 13.86
C PHE A 107 -6.92 15.43 14.15
N GLU A 108 -7.45 15.29 15.37
CA GLU A 108 -8.66 15.98 15.81
C GLU A 108 -8.51 17.50 15.79
N SER A 109 -7.34 18.03 16.19
CA SER A 109 -7.05 19.46 16.13
C SER A 109 -7.07 20.02 14.70
N TYR A 110 -6.83 19.18 13.69
CA TYR A 110 -6.95 19.51 12.26
C TYR A 110 -8.30 19.10 11.65
N GLY A 111 -9.28 18.70 12.47
CA GLY A 111 -10.64 18.36 12.02
C GLY A 111 -10.81 16.93 11.51
N PHE A 112 -9.85 16.03 11.77
CA PHE A 112 -9.92 14.62 11.35
C PHE A 112 -10.12 13.70 12.56
N LEU A 113 -11.26 13.01 12.61
CA LEU A 113 -11.53 11.99 13.63
C LEU A 113 -11.05 10.61 13.17
N ILE A 114 -10.16 9.97 13.93
CA ILE A 114 -9.72 8.60 13.67
C ILE A 114 -10.76 7.63 14.25
N GLN A 115 -11.75 7.18 13.47
CA GLN A 115 -12.80 6.29 13.98
C GLN A 115 -12.37 4.82 14.08
N GLY A 116 -11.48 4.37 13.20
CA GLY A 116 -10.93 3.01 13.19
C GLY A 116 -9.41 3.01 13.07
N TRP A 117 -8.72 2.29 13.96
CA TRP A 117 -7.27 2.14 13.92
C TRP A 117 -6.85 0.76 14.41
N ASP A 118 -7.13 -0.21 13.57
CA ASP A 118 -6.75 -1.60 13.78
C ASP A 118 -5.43 -1.90 13.05
N LYS A 119 -4.52 -2.59 13.73
CA LYS A 119 -3.31 -3.13 13.10
C LYS A 119 -3.56 -4.60 12.85
N VAL A 120 -3.95 -4.94 11.63
CA VAL A 120 -4.16 -6.34 11.26
C VAL A 120 -2.84 -6.91 10.76
N ARG A 121 -2.36 -7.97 11.43
CA ARG A 121 -1.28 -8.82 10.92
C ARG A 121 -1.95 -9.95 10.14
N THR A 122 -2.07 -9.81 8.83
CA THR A 122 -2.78 -10.79 8.00
C THR A 122 -1.82 -11.88 7.52
N ASP A 123 -2.00 -13.11 8.01
CA ASP A 123 -1.33 -14.30 7.49
C ASP A 123 -2.22 -14.98 6.42
N TRP A 124 -1.68 -15.20 5.22
CA TRP A 124 -2.38 -15.88 4.13
C TRP A 124 -1.98 -17.35 4.08
N LEU A 125 -2.89 -18.25 4.46
CA LEU A 125 -2.67 -19.70 4.48
C LEU A 125 -3.51 -20.39 3.41
N THR A 126 -2.86 -21.18 2.56
CA THR A 126 -3.55 -22.17 1.70
C THR A 126 -3.14 -23.55 2.16
N LEU A 127 -4.06 -24.24 2.84
CA LEU A 127 -3.86 -25.61 3.29
C LEU A 127 -4.37 -26.57 2.23
N ARG A 128 -3.58 -27.58 1.87
CA ARG A 128 -4.01 -28.72 1.06
C ARG A 128 -4.11 -29.96 1.94
N PRO A 129 -5.04 -30.89 1.65
CA PRO A 129 -5.11 -32.16 2.35
C PRO A 129 -3.77 -32.90 2.21
N ALA A 130 -3.15 -33.28 3.33
CA ALA A 130 -2.09 -34.28 3.29
C ALA A 130 -2.71 -35.60 2.83
N LYS A 131 -2.09 -36.27 1.85
CA LYS A 131 -2.47 -37.63 1.47
C LYS A 131 -2.24 -38.54 2.68
N ARG A 132 -3.26 -38.72 3.52
CA ARG A 132 -3.27 -39.80 4.50
C ARG A 132 -3.45 -41.09 3.71
N GLU A 133 -2.35 -41.78 3.44
CA GLU A 133 -2.44 -43.22 3.15
C GLU A 133 -2.88 -43.90 4.44
N TRP A 134 -4.20 -43.94 4.61
CA TRP A 134 -4.82 -44.70 5.69
C TRP A 134 -4.81 -46.16 5.26
N SER A 135 -3.89 -46.94 5.80
CA SER A 135 -3.93 -48.40 5.76
C SER A 135 -5.27 -48.85 6.34
N ALA A 136 -6.16 -49.36 5.48
CA ALA A 136 -7.50 -49.77 5.84
C ALA A 136 -7.48 -50.78 6.99
N GLY A 137 -8.01 -50.42 8.16
CA GLY A 137 -7.84 -51.28 9.32
C GLY A 137 -8.61 -50.97 10.60
N ARG A 138 -9.80 -50.35 10.55
CA ARG A 138 -10.93 -50.62 11.48
C ARG A 138 -12.11 -49.66 11.27
N ARG A 139 -13.26 -50.23 10.90
CA ARG A 139 -14.57 -49.56 10.97
C ARG A 139 -14.91 -49.22 12.43
N ARG A 140 -15.10 -47.94 12.74
CA ARG A 140 -16.07 -47.52 13.76
C ARG A 140 -16.99 -46.48 13.15
N ARG A 141 -18.29 -46.79 13.21
CA ARG A 141 -19.42 -45.96 12.76
C ARG A 141 -19.37 -44.63 13.52
N LEU A 142 -19.34 -43.52 12.80
CA LEU A 142 -19.66 -42.19 13.35
C LEU A 142 -20.73 -41.57 12.48
N THR A 143 -21.82 -41.22 13.13
CA THR A 143 -23.05 -40.65 12.58
C THR A 143 -22.78 -39.25 12.03
N THR A 144 -23.08 -39.02 10.75
CA THR A 144 -22.94 -37.70 10.11
C THR A 144 -23.99 -36.74 10.67
N VAL A 145 -23.55 -35.68 11.34
CA VAL A 145 -24.36 -34.47 11.54
C VAL A 145 -24.06 -33.53 10.38
N SER A 146 -24.99 -33.43 9.42
CA SER A 146 -24.92 -32.45 8.34
C SER A 146 -25.26 -31.07 8.89
N GLN A 147 -24.28 -30.18 9.03
CA GLN A 147 -24.57 -28.75 9.10
C GLN A 147 -24.50 -28.15 7.70
N VAL A 148 -25.68 -27.75 7.25
CA VAL A 148 -25.94 -26.96 6.03
C VAL A 148 -25.54 -25.52 6.30
N PHE A 149 -24.60 -24.97 5.53
CA PHE A 149 -24.49 -23.53 5.34
C PHE A 149 -24.96 -23.17 3.92
N ARG A 150 -26.07 -22.42 3.89
CA ARG A 150 -26.78 -21.96 2.70
C ARG A 150 -25.93 -20.96 1.92
N ASN A 151 -25.67 -21.27 0.65
CA ASN A 151 -25.25 -20.30 -0.34
C ASN A 151 -26.52 -19.67 -0.95
N ARG A 152 -26.80 -18.40 -0.69
CA ARG A 152 -27.87 -17.65 -1.37
C ARG A 152 -27.23 -16.88 -2.52
N GLY A 153 -27.32 -17.43 -3.73
CA GLY A 153 -26.97 -16.73 -4.95
C GLY A 153 -28.07 -15.80 -5.45
N LEU A 154 -27.75 -15.08 -6.52
CA LEU A 154 -28.60 -14.66 -7.66
C LEU A 154 -27.69 -13.77 -8.53
N ARG A 155 -27.03 -14.30 -9.57
CA ARG A 155 -27.48 -14.68 -10.93
C ARG A 155 -27.15 -13.59 -11.95
N ASP A 156 -26.46 -14.03 -12.99
CA ASP A 156 -26.14 -13.35 -14.24
C ASP A 156 -27.35 -12.73 -14.95
N SER A 157 -27.08 -11.68 -15.71
CA SER A 157 -27.63 -11.49 -17.06
C SER A 157 -26.67 -10.63 -17.90
N SER A 158 -26.55 -10.99 -19.17
CA SER A 158 -25.49 -10.62 -20.11
C SER A 158 -25.79 -9.37 -20.95
N SER A 159 -24.70 -8.80 -21.50
CA SER A 159 -24.56 -8.10 -22.79
C SER A 159 -24.69 -6.56 -22.91
N ALA A 160 -23.83 -6.04 -23.79
CA ALA A 160 -23.79 -4.76 -24.50
C ALA A 160 -22.78 -3.68 -24.03
N MET A 161 -21.71 -3.51 -24.83
CA MET A 161 -20.98 -2.25 -25.06
C MET A 161 -21.90 -1.23 -25.76
N PRO A 162 -21.77 0.10 -25.57
CA PRO A 162 -20.76 0.88 -26.27
C PRO A 162 -20.12 2.06 -25.48
N GLN A 163 -19.10 2.64 -26.11
CA GLN A 163 -18.22 3.74 -25.71
C GLN A 163 -18.95 5.04 -25.27
N THR A 164 -18.34 5.82 -24.37
CA THR A 164 -18.23 7.31 -24.45
C THR A 164 -17.20 7.83 -23.43
N SER A 165 -16.79 9.07 -23.68
CA SER A 165 -15.57 9.80 -23.34
C SER A 165 -15.69 10.80 -22.17
N GLY A 166 -14.58 10.99 -21.42
CA GLY A 166 -14.17 12.22 -20.70
C GLY A 166 -14.60 12.39 -19.22
N PRO A 167 -14.01 13.35 -18.45
CA PRO A 167 -12.69 13.99 -18.53
C PRO A 167 -11.81 13.70 -17.29
N GLY A 168 -10.51 13.99 -17.40
CA GLY A 168 -9.50 13.75 -16.38
C GLY A 168 -9.67 14.59 -15.11
N ARG A 169 -9.54 13.93 -13.95
CA ARG A 169 -9.39 14.60 -12.65
C ARG A 169 -7.94 14.96 -12.42
N GLY A 170 -7.68 16.27 -12.38
CA GLY A 170 -6.40 16.85 -11.99
C GLY A 170 -5.96 16.37 -10.60
N MET A 171 -4.73 15.89 -10.55
CA MET A 171 -4.05 15.43 -9.35
C MET A 171 -3.53 16.66 -8.59
N GLN A 172 -4.27 17.12 -7.58
CA GLN A 172 -3.79 18.19 -6.69
C GLN A 172 -2.67 17.62 -5.81
N THR A 173 -1.45 18.12 -6.05
CA THR A 173 -0.28 17.80 -5.22
C THR A 173 -0.31 18.68 -3.97
N PHE A 174 -0.60 18.08 -2.82
CA PHE A 174 -0.46 18.73 -1.52
C PHE A 174 0.99 18.56 -1.04
N ARG A 175 1.73 19.66 -0.93
CA ARG A 175 3.04 19.68 -0.25
C ARG A 175 2.82 20.05 1.22
N LEU A 176 3.03 19.09 2.13
CA LEU A 176 3.08 19.34 3.57
C LEU A 176 4.55 19.41 3.99
N ALA A 177 5.03 20.60 4.35
CA ALA A 177 6.35 20.78 4.96
C ALA A 177 6.18 20.72 6.49
N ILE A 178 6.73 19.69 7.12
CA ILE A 178 6.81 19.60 8.59
C ILE A 178 8.22 20.02 8.98
N SER A 179 8.36 21.21 9.55
CA SER A 179 9.60 21.72 10.13
C SER A 179 9.66 21.30 11.60
N PHE A 180 10.73 20.63 12.01
CA PHE A 180 11.03 20.38 13.41
C PHE A 180 12.01 21.46 13.88
N GLN A 181 11.55 22.36 14.77
CA GLN A 181 12.45 23.21 15.54
C GLN A 181 12.85 22.45 16.82
N HIS A 182 14.16 22.41 17.09
CA HIS A 182 14.71 21.94 18.36
C HIS A 182 14.46 22.94 19.48
#